data_AF-Q54QR8-F1
#
_entry.id   AF-Q54QR8-F1
#
_cell.length_a   1.000
_cell.length_b   1.000
_cell.length_c   1.000
_cell.angle_alpha   90.00
_cell.angle_beta   90.00
_cell.angle_gamma   90.00
#
_symmetry.space_group_name_H-M   'P 1'
#
loop_
_entity.id
_entity.type
_entity.pdbx_description
1 polymer ?
#
loop_
_entity_poly.entity_id
_entity_poly.type
_entity_poly.pdbx_seq_one_letter_code
_entity_poly.pdbx_strand_id
1 'polypeptide(L)' 'MSNALTNIFYKYVARRNSTWMAGAILGAFVLDSTVSGAVNTFFDSVNKGKLWKDVYAERVKKGISQ' A
#
# COMPACT_ATOMS: atom_id res chain seq x y z
N MET A 1 -24.31 11.88 19.19
CA MET A 1 -23.38 12.75 18.44
C MET A 1 -23.28 12.22 17.02
N SER A 2 -23.72 12.98 16.01
CA SER A 2 -23.59 12.57 14.61
C SER A 2 -22.13 12.67 14.18
N ASN A 3 -21.50 11.55 13.85
CA ASN A 3 -20.18 11.55 13.23
C ASN A 3 -20.30 12.10 11.81
N ALA A 4 -19.91 13.37 11.61
CA ALA A 4 -20.00 14.06 10.32
C ALA A 4 -19.37 13.24 9.18
N LEU A 5 -18.25 12.55 9.46
CA LEU A 5 -17.58 11.65 8.53
C LEU A 5 -18.48 10.49 8.08
N THR A 6 -19.16 9.83 9.03
CA THR A 6 -20.08 8.72 8.72
C THR A 6 -21.26 9.20 7.89
N ASN A 7 -21.80 10.39 8.19
CA ASN A 7 -22.90 10.97 7.40
C ASN A 7 -22.47 11.31 5.96
N ILE A 8 -21.27 11.87 5.79
CA ILE A 8 -20.70 12.16 4.46
C ILE A 8 -20.47 10.84 3.70
N PHE A 9 -19.86 9.85 4.34
CA PHE A 9 -19.61 8.54 3.73
C PHE A 9 -20.90 7.86 3.29
N TYR A 10 -21.92 7.82 4.16
CA TYR A 10 -23.21 7.25 3.81
C TYR A 10 -23.84 8.00 2.63
N LYS A 11 -23.89 9.33 2.70
CA LYS A 11 -24.54 10.17 1.69
C LYS A 11 -23.92 10.00 0.29
N TYR A 12 -22.60 9.93 0.18
CA TYR A 12 -21.89 9.95 -1.11
C TYR A 12 -21.42 8.58 -1.60
N VAL A 13 -21.12 7.65 -0.69
CA VAL A 13 -20.54 6.34 -1.06
C VAL A 13 -21.56 5.23 -0.86
N ALA A 14 -22.06 5.05 0.37
CA ALA A 14 -22.83 3.85 0.72
C ALA A 14 -24.34 3.90 0.37
N ARG A 15 -24.90 5.07 0.06
CA ARG A 15 -26.36 5.23 -0.16
C ARG A 15 -26.89 4.47 -1.38
N ARG A 16 -26.10 4.33 -2.46
CA ARG A 16 -26.51 3.61 -3.67
C ARG A 16 -25.63 2.39 -3.87
N ASN A 17 -26.20 1.22 -4.19
CA ASN A 17 -25.44 -0.01 -4.39
C ASN A 17 -24.34 0.14 -5.46
N SER A 18 -24.60 0.90 -6.54
CA SER A 18 -23.61 1.16 -7.59
C SER A 18 -22.44 2.02 -7.10
N THR A 19 -22.69 3.07 -6.31
CA THR A 19 -21.64 3.92 -5.73
C THR A 19 -20.87 3.16 -4.65
N TRP A 20 -21.56 2.32 -3.87
CA TRP A 20 -20.94 1.43 -2.91
C TRP A 20 -19.99 0.44 -3.59
N MET A 21 -20.43 -0.26 -4.64
CA MET A 21 -19.61 -1.21 -5.37
C MET A 21 -18.40 -0.53 -6.01
N ALA A 22 -18.59 0.62 -6.66
CA ALA A 22 -17.49 1.40 -7.22
C ALA A 22 -16.48 1.83 -6.14
N GLY A 23 -16.98 2.32 -5.00
CA GLY A 23 -16.16 2.68 -3.85
C GLY A 23 -15.39 1.50 -3.26
N ALA A 24 -16.02 0.32 -3.19
CA ALA A 24 -15.38 -0.90 -2.70
C ALA A 24 -14.26 -1.39 -3.62
N ILE A 25 -14.48 -1.40 -4.94
CA ILE A 25 -13.47 -1.79 -5.92
C ILE A 25 -12.29 -0.82 -5.91
N LEU A 26 -12.55 0.49 -5.99
CA LEU A 26 -11.50 1.51 -5.93
C LEU A 26 -10.75 1.48 -4.60
N GLY A 27 -11.48 1.32 -3.50
CA GLY A 27 -10.92 1.18 -2.17
C GLY A 27 -10.00 -0.04 -2.07
N ALA A 28 -10.39 -1.18 -2.65
CA ALA A 28 -9.55 -2.37 -2.68
C ALA A 28 -8.23 -2.14 -3.42
N PHE A 29 -8.25 -1.54 -4.62
CA PHE A 29 -7.02 -1.23 -5.37
C PHE A 29 -6.09 -0.26 -4.61
N VAL A 30 -6.66 0.78 -3.99
CA VAL A 30 -5.88 1.75 -3.21
C VAL A 30 -5.30 1.11 -1.96
N LEU A 31 -6.09 0.31 -1.24
CA LEU A 31 -5.63 -0.39 -0.05
C LEU A 31 -4.54 -1.41 -0.38
N ASP A 32 -4.72 -2.22 -1.42
CA ASP A 32 -3.71 -3.19 -1.87
C ASP A 32 -2.38 -2.50 -2.18
N SER A 33 -2.40 -1.48 -3.05
CA SER A 33 -1.20 -0.73 -3.42
C SER A 33 -0.51 -0.09 -2.21
N THR A 34 -1.29 0.48 -1.29
CA THR A 34 -0.77 1.18 -0.10
C THR A 34 -0.20 0.19 0.91
N VAL A 35 -0.93 -0.88 1.22
CA VAL A 35 -0.52 -1.89 2.20
C VAL A 35 0.71 -2.64 1.68
N SER A 36 0.73 -3.07 0.43
CA SER A 36 1.91 -3.72 -0.16
C SER A 36 3.13 -2.80 -0.14
N GLY A 37 2.97 -1.52 -0.49
CA GLY A 37 4.06 -0.53 -0.40
C GLY A 37 4.57 -0.33 1.02
N ALA A 38 3.67 -0.17 2.00
CA ALA A 38 4.02 0.02 3.40
C ALA A 38 4.70 -1.22 4.00
N VAL A 39 4.17 -2.41 3.74
CA VAL A 39 4.73 -3.69 4.21
C VAL A 39 6.11 -3.91 3.60
N ASN A 40 6.29 -3.70 2.30
CA ASN A 40 7.60 -3.83 1.66
C ASN A 40 8.61 -2.84 2.25
N THR A 41 8.22 -1.57 2.43
CA THR A 41 9.10 -0.55 3.02
C THR A 41 9.51 -0.91 4.45
N PHE A 42 8.54 -1.39 5.25
CA PHE A 42 8.81 -1.84 6.61
C PHE A 42 9.74 -3.06 6.63
N PHE A 43 9.44 -4.07 5.81
CA PHE A 43 10.25 -5.28 5.68
C PHE A 43 11.68 -4.98 5.23
N ASP A 44 11.85 -4.07 4.27
CA ASP A 44 13.15 -3.62 3.78
C ASP A 44 13.95 -2.91 4.85
N SER A 45 13.28 -2.05 5.64
CA SER A 45 13.91 -1.33 6.74
C SER A 45 14.42 -2.30 7.81
N VAL A 46 13.61 -3.29 8.19
CA VAL A 46 13.96 -4.30 9.21
C VAL A 46 15.08 -5.23 8.71
N ASN A 47 15.11 -5.56 7.42
CA ASN A 47 16.06 -6.51 6.84
C ASN A 47 17.20 -5.85 6.06
N LYS A 48 17.40 -4.54 6.22
CA LYS A 48 18.42 -3.78 5.51
C LYS A 48 19.80 -4.42 5.60
N GLY A 49 20.46 -4.59 4.46
CA GLY A 49 21.78 -5.20 4.33
C GLY A 49 21.76 -6.74 4.29
N LYS A 50 20.63 -7.38 4.58
CA LYS A 50 20.46 -8.84 4.51
C LYS A 50 19.77 -9.29 3.22
N LEU A 51 19.04 -8.39 2.56
CA LEU A 51 18.27 -8.71 1.37
C LEU A 51 19.18 -8.85 0.15
N TRP A 52 18.81 -9.75 -0.76
CA TRP A 52 19.56 -9.94 -2.01
C TRP A 52 19.74 -8.63 -2.79
N LYS A 53 18.73 -7.76 -2.83
CA LYS A 53 18.85 -6.44 -3.48
C LYS A 53 19.92 -5.55 -2.86
N ASP A 54 20.12 -5.62 -1.55
CA ASP A 54 21.14 -4.85 -0.85
C ASP A 54 22.53 -5.44 -1.15
N VAL A 55 22.66 -6.77 -1.05
CA VAL A 55 23.89 -7.50 -1.36
C VAL A 55 24.29 -7.30 -2.82
N TYR A 56 23.33 -7.35 -3.73
CA TYR A 56 23.55 -7.12 -5.16
C TYR A 56 23.99 -5.68 -5.43
N ALA A 57 23.31 -4.69 -4.84
CA ALA A 57 23.70 -3.29 -4.94
C ALA A 57 25.14 -3.05 -4.42
N GLU A 58 25.53 -3.74 -3.34
CA GLU A 58 26.91 -3.71 -2.84
C GLU A 58 27.91 -4.37 -3.79
N ARG A 59 27.58 -5.54 -4.37
CA ARG A 59 28.44 -6.23 -5.34
C ARG A 59 28.66 -5.43 -6.61
N VAL A 60 27.62 -4.80 -7.14
CA VAL A 60 27.71 -3.90 -8.31
C VAL A 60 28.65 -2.73 -8.00
N LYS A 61 28.54 -2.11 -6.82
CA LYS A 61 29.46 -1.04 -6.39
C LYS A 61 30.92 -1.48 -6.31
N LYS A 62 31.17 -2.76 -6.00
CA LYS A 62 32.52 -3.35 -5.94
C LYS A 62 33.04 -3.85 -7.30
N GLY A 63 32.23 -3.81 -8.36
CA GLY A 63 32.59 -4.36 -9.68
C GLY A 63 32.66 -5.89 -9.73
N ILE A 64 31.92 -6.58 -8.85
CA ILE A 64 31.93 -8.05 -8.70
C ILE A 64 30.58 -8.66 -9.14
N SER A 65 29.80 -7.94 -9.95
CA SER A 65 28.54 -8.48 -10.46
C SER A 65 28.83 -9.44 -11.61
N GLN A 66 28.90 -10.74 -11.29
CA GLN A 66 29.04 -11.87 -12.22
C GLN A 66 29.93 -11.59 -13.44
#